data_AF-A0A937SND4-F1
#
_entry.id   AF-A0A937SND4-F1
#
_cell.length_a   1.000
_cell.length_b   1.000
_cell.length_c   1.000
_cell.angle_alpha   90.00
_cell.angle_beta   90.00
_cell.angle_gamma   90.00
#
_symmetry.space_group_name_H-M   'P 1'
#
loop_
_entity.id
_entity.type
_entity.pdbx_description
1 polymer ?
#
loop_
_entity_poly.entity_id
_entity_poly.type
_entity_poly.pdbx_seq_one_letter_code
_entity_poly.pdbx_strand_id
1 'polypeptide(L)'
;MIGGFLASSINGVPVFYIVPIVIFLPIVLFLLFKVVGLGNILFPPREVVAERKRAEKAKNEYEEKRRQKGLSQVRPDKSPKSPLLWALQAPPYIAFAIVLGIFSSWPGYTYHAADHALIKLSLSHPGKRKVECRKRTREELAKLPPNMRTPMQCSRERWPVLVELKVDGETVFRQYRNPAGLSKDGASSFYEKFAVPAGTHKLNIGINDTGGTETTDFVLERSVDLKPAQALVVGFHESDHRIFLK
;
A
#
# COMPACT_ATOMS: atom_id res chain seq x y z
N MET A 1 -6.73 -26.65 -40.94
CA MET A 1 -7.31 -25.50 -41.68
C MET A 1 -7.98 -24.60 -40.65
N ILE A 2 -7.49 -23.36 -40.55
CA ILE A 2 -8.00 -22.12 -39.92
C ILE A 2 -6.67 -21.34 -39.76
N GLY A 3 -6.24 -20.49 -40.68
CA GLY A 3 -6.94 -19.36 -41.26
C GLY A 3 -6.06 -18.15 -40.93
N GLY A 4 -5.10 -17.86 -41.82
CA GLY A 4 -4.08 -16.84 -41.62
C GLY A 4 -4.69 -15.46 -41.39
N PHE A 5 -4.44 -14.90 -40.21
CA PHE A 5 -4.66 -13.48 -39.95
C PHE A 5 -3.63 -12.70 -40.76
N LEU A 6 -4.06 -12.21 -41.93
CA LEU A 6 -3.35 -11.26 -42.77
C LEU A 6 -2.93 -10.05 -41.91
N ALA A 7 -1.63 -9.96 -41.63
CA ALA A 7 -0.98 -8.75 -41.16
C ALA A 7 -0.95 -7.74 -42.32
N SER A 8 -2.09 -7.11 -42.59
CA SER A 8 -2.16 -5.92 -43.44
C SER A 8 -1.48 -4.77 -42.69
N SER A 9 -0.43 -4.23 -43.27
CA SER A 9 0.32 -3.05 -42.81
C SER A 9 0.16 -1.96 -43.86
N ILE A 10 -0.34 -0.80 -43.46
CA ILE A 10 -0.40 0.38 -44.32
C ILE A 10 0.70 1.33 -43.81
N ASN A 11 1.69 1.62 -44.66
CA ASN A 11 2.84 2.49 -44.34
C ASN A 11 3.58 2.13 -43.03
N GLY A 12 3.74 0.83 -42.74
CA GLY A 12 4.52 0.37 -41.59
C GLY A 12 3.79 0.40 -40.25
N VAL A 13 2.52 0.83 -40.21
CA VAL A 13 1.71 0.84 -38.98
C VAL A 13 0.71 -0.34 -39.01
N PRO A 14 0.62 -1.16 -37.95
CA PRO A 14 -0.33 -2.26 -37.92
C PRO A 14 -1.77 -1.74 -37.98
N VAL A 15 -2.57 -2.25 -38.90
CA VAL A 15 -3.97 -1.82 -39.13
C VAL A 15 -4.82 -1.90 -37.85
N PHE A 16 -4.49 -2.80 -36.93
CA PHE A 16 -5.12 -2.90 -35.61
C PHE A 16 -5.09 -1.60 -34.79
N TYR A 17 -4.08 -0.75 -34.94
CA TYR A 17 -4.00 0.54 -34.26
C TYR A 17 -4.71 1.67 -35.01
N ILE A 18 -4.86 1.55 -36.33
CA ILE A 18 -5.47 2.57 -37.18
C ILE A 18 -7.00 2.53 -37.05
N VAL A 19 -7.57 1.33 -37.04
CA VAL A 19 -9.03 1.11 -36.97
C VAL A 19 -9.70 1.81 -35.77
N PRO A 20 -9.24 1.66 -34.52
CA PRO A 20 -9.86 2.36 -33.39
C PRO A 20 -9.68 3.87 -33.47
N ILE A 21 -8.56 4.38 -34.00
CA ILE A 21 -8.38 5.84 -34.15
C ILE A 21 -9.38 6.41 -35.16
N VAL A 22 -9.54 5.79 -36.32
CA VAL A 22 -10.46 6.29 -37.36
C VAL A 22 -11.92 6.24 -36.89
N ILE A 23 -12.30 5.24 -36.09
CA ILE A 23 -13.69 5.09 -35.61
C ILE A 23 -13.96 5.98 -34.41
N PHE A 24 -13.07 5.98 -33.40
CA PHE A 24 -13.36 6.65 -32.12
C PHE A 24 -12.96 8.12 -32.10
N LEU A 25 -11.93 8.54 -32.84
CA LEU A 25 -11.48 9.94 -32.85
C LEU A 25 -12.58 10.94 -33.29
N PRO A 26 -13.37 10.72 -34.37
CA PRO A 26 -14.43 11.65 -34.75
C PRO A 26 -15.55 11.71 -33.71
N ILE A 27 -15.87 10.58 -33.05
CA ILE A 27 -16.89 10.52 -31.99
C ILE A 27 -16.43 11.29 -30.75
N VAL A 28 -15.17 11.11 -30.34
CA VAL A 28 -14.57 11.82 -29.21
C VAL A 28 -14.49 13.32 -29.50
N LEU A 29 -14.07 13.73 -30.71
CA LEU A 29 -14.05 15.14 -31.13
C LEU A 29 -15.46 15.76 -31.11
N PHE A 30 -16.48 15.04 -31.59
CA PHE A 30 -17.86 15.51 -31.57
C PHE A 30 -18.37 15.69 -30.13
N LEU A 31 -18.10 14.73 -29.24
CA LEU A 31 -18.47 14.81 -27.82
C LEU A 31 -17.76 15.99 -27.13
N LEU A 32 -16.47 16.19 -27.37
CA LEU A 32 -15.74 17.33 -26.83
C LEU A 32 -16.31 18.67 -27.35
N PHE A 33 -16.65 18.73 -28.63
CA PHE A 33 -17.16 19.95 -29.25
C PHE A 33 -18.58 20.31 -28.79
N LYS A 34 -19.49 19.32 -28.72
CA LYS A 34 -20.91 19.55 -28.41
C LYS A 34 -21.27 19.39 -26.94
N VAL A 35 -20.73 18.39 -26.24
CA VAL A 35 -21.14 18.05 -24.87
C VAL A 35 -20.29 18.76 -23.83
N VAL A 36 -18.97 18.80 -24.03
CA VAL A 36 -18.05 19.50 -23.12
C VAL A 36 -18.04 21.02 -23.39
N GLY A 37 -18.73 21.47 -24.45
CA GLY A 37 -18.92 22.89 -24.73
C GLY A 37 -17.70 23.58 -25.33
N LEU A 38 -16.72 22.83 -25.82
CA LEU A 38 -15.52 23.39 -26.48
C LEU A 38 -15.90 24.23 -27.71
N GLY A 39 -17.01 23.89 -28.38
CA GLY A 39 -17.57 24.70 -29.45
C GLY A 39 -17.98 26.11 -29.01
N ASN A 40 -18.49 26.29 -27.80
CA ASN A 40 -18.87 27.60 -27.27
C ASN A 40 -17.66 28.45 -26.84
N ILE A 41 -16.51 27.82 -26.61
CA ILE A 41 -15.25 28.51 -26.30
C ILE A 41 -14.60 29.02 -27.59
N LEU A 42 -14.60 28.20 -28.64
CA LEU A 42 -14.03 28.54 -29.96
C LEU A 42 -14.95 29.49 -30.75
N PHE A 43 -16.26 29.33 -30.63
CA PHE A 43 -17.27 30.15 -31.29
C PHE A 43 -18.32 30.62 -30.28
N PRO A 44 -17.98 31.57 -29.41
CA PRO A 44 -18.90 32.08 -28.41
C PRO A 44 -20.14 32.71 -29.07
N PRO A 45 -21.35 32.48 -28.52
CA PRO A 45 -22.56 33.10 -29.02
C PRO A 45 -22.44 34.64 -28.94
N ARG A 46 -23.10 35.33 -29.87
CA ARG A 46 -22.96 36.79 -30.04
C ARG A 46 -23.23 37.59 -28.77
N GLU A 47 -24.09 37.08 -27.89
CA GLU A 47 -24.41 37.66 -26.58
C GLU A 47 -23.17 37.71 -25.67
N VAL A 48 -22.44 36.61 -25.55
CA VAL A 48 -21.22 36.53 -24.72
C VAL A 48 -20.11 37.43 -25.27
N VAL A 49 -19.99 37.53 -26.60
CA VAL A 49 -19.04 38.45 -27.24
C VAL A 49 -19.41 39.91 -26.96
N ALA A 50 -20.69 40.25 -27.00
CA ALA A 50 -21.17 41.59 -26.69
C ALA A 50 -20.92 41.94 -25.21
N GLU A 51 -21.13 41.00 -24.29
CA GLU A 51 -20.82 41.18 -22.87
C GLU A 51 -19.32 41.35 -22.62
N ARG A 52 -18.46 40.55 -23.27
CA ARG A 52 -17.00 40.73 -23.16
C ARG A 52 -16.57 42.13 -23.60
N LYS A 53 -17.10 42.63 -24.72
CA LYS A 53 -16.80 44.00 -25.19
C LYS A 53 -17.29 45.07 -24.21
N ARG A 54 -18.45 44.88 -23.57
CA ARG A 54 -18.97 45.79 -22.54
C ARG A 54 -18.08 45.76 -21.28
N ALA A 55 -17.71 44.57 -20.83
CA ALA A 55 -16.82 44.40 -19.68
C ALA A 55 -15.43 44.98 -19.92
N GLU A 56 -14.90 44.83 -21.14
CA GLU A 56 -13.61 45.39 -21.54
C GLU A 56 -13.66 46.92 -21.61
N LYS A 57 -14.73 47.50 -22.16
CA LYS A 57 -14.94 48.96 -22.11
C LYS A 57 -15.04 49.47 -20.67
N ALA A 58 -15.82 48.80 -19.81
CA ALA A 58 -15.97 49.18 -18.41
C ALA A 58 -14.63 49.07 -17.63
N LYS A 59 -13.83 48.03 -17.92
CA LYS A 59 -12.46 47.89 -17.38
C LYS A 59 -11.55 49.02 -17.85
N ASN A 60 -11.53 49.32 -19.14
CA ASN A 60 -10.70 50.39 -19.69
C ASN A 60 -11.09 51.75 -19.10
N GLU A 61 -12.39 52.04 -18.98
CA GLU A 61 -12.88 53.28 -18.36
C GLU A 61 -12.52 53.35 -16.87
N TYR A 62 -12.61 52.22 -16.14
CA TYR A 62 -12.16 52.13 -14.75
C TYR A 62 -10.64 52.32 -14.63
N GLU A 63 -9.86 51.71 -15.51
CA GLU A 63 -8.41 51.87 -15.56
C GLU A 63 -7.99 53.29 -15.92
N GLU A 64 -8.68 53.96 -16.85
CA GLU A 64 -8.45 55.37 -17.16
C GLU A 64 -8.77 56.27 -15.98
N LYS A 65 -9.90 56.05 -15.29
CA LYS A 65 -10.24 56.77 -14.04
C LYS A 65 -9.20 56.52 -12.96
N ARG A 66 -8.66 55.29 -12.86
CA ARG A 66 -7.59 54.93 -11.92
C ARG A 66 -6.25 55.54 -12.33
N ARG A 67 -5.94 55.65 -13.63
CA ARG A 67 -4.76 56.35 -14.15
C ARG A 67 -4.86 57.84 -13.89
N GLN A 68 -6.01 58.48 -14.15
CA GLN A 68 -6.23 59.88 -13.81
C GLN A 68 -6.09 60.13 -12.30
N LYS A 69 -6.71 59.28 -11.46
CA LYS A 69 -6.53 59.35 -9.99
C LYS A 69 -5.09 59.06 -9.55
N GLY A 70 -4.40 58.15 -10.23
CA GLY A 70 -3.01 57.78 -9.99
C GLY A 70 -2.01 58.85 -10.41
N LEU A 71 -2.29 59.59 -11.48
CA LEU A 71 -1.52 60.78 -11.88
C LEU A 71 -1.73 61.95 -10.91
N SER A 72 -2.92 62.09 -10.33
CA SER A 72 -3.16 63.05 -9.23
C SER A 72 -2.59 62.61 -7.88
N GLN A 73 -2.28 61.32 -7.71
CA GLN A 73 -1.60 60.75 -6.54
C GLN A 73 -0.24 60.17 -6.95
N VAL A 74 0.71 61.03 -7.33
CA VAL A 74 2.13 60.63 -7.33
C VAL A 74 2.50 60.35 -5.88
N ARG A 75 2.49 59.07 -5.48
CA ARG A 75 2.98 58.67 -4.17
C ARG A 75 4.48 58.97 -4.11
N PRO A 76 4.99 59.62 -3.05
CA PRO A 76 6.41 59.84 -2.90
C PRO A 76 7.14 58.49 -2.99
N ASP A 77 8.27 58.49 -3.70
CA ASP A 77 9.09 57.31 -3.92
C ASP A 77 9.42 56.64 -2.58
N LYS A 78 9.34 55.31 -2.54
CA LYS A 78 9.58 54.54 -1.33
C LYS A 78 11.06 54.69 -0.98
N SER A 79 11.32 55.45 0.08
CA SER A 79 12.60 55.54 0.78
C SER A 79 13.36 54.20 0.76
N PRO A 80 14.65 54.18 0.37
CA PRO A 80 15.44 52.96 0.38
C PRO A 80 15.40 52.39 1.78
N LYS A 81 14.87 51.16 1.92
CA LYS A 81 14.69 50.50 3.22
C LYS A 81 16.02 50.56 3.97
N SER A 82 16.04 51.31 5.07
CA SER A 82 17.28 51.60 5.78
C SER A 82 17.89 50.30 6.31
N PRO A 83 19.23 50.20 6.40
CA PRO A 83 19.91 49.01 6.95
C PRO A 83 19.42 48.64 8.36
N LEU A 84 18.86 49.62 9.10
CA LEU A 84 18.21 49.42 10.40
C LEU A 84 16.98 48.52 10.33
N LEU A 85 16.20 48.60 9.23
CA LEU A 85 15.02 47.76 9.04
C LEU A 85 15.41 46.28 8.85
N TRP A 86 16.50 46.02 8.14
CA TRP A 86 17.06 44.67 7.97
C TRP A 86 17.65 44.12 9.27
N ALA A 87 18.36 44.97 10.03
CA ALA A 87 18.88 44.61 11.35
C ALA A 87 17.78 44.25 12.35
N LEU A 88 16.60 44.89 12.26
CA LEU A 88 15.46 44.57 13.11
C LEU A 88 14.72 43.29 12.68
N GLN A 89 14.79 42.92 11.39
CA GLN A 89 14.12 41.74 10.84
C GLN A 89 14.95 40.46 10.95
N ALA A 90 16.28 40.55 11.03
CA ALA A 90 17.15 39.38 11.14
C ALA A 90 16.96 38.53 12.42
N PRO A 91 16.79 39.10 13.62
CA PRO A 91 16.64 38.33 14.86
C PRO A 91 15.49 37.30 14.86
N PRO A 92 14.24 37.62 14.46
CA PRO A 92 13.17 36.63 14.44
C PRO A 92 13.42 35.50 13.42
N TYR A 93 14.05 35.81 12.28
CA TYR A 93 14.40 34.77 11.31
C TYR A 93 15.52 33.87 11.80
N ILE A 94 16.54 34.42 12.48
CA ILE A 94 17.60 33.64 13.09
C ILE A 94 17.03 32.75 14.20
N ALA A 95 16.16 33.29 15.07
CA ALA A 95 15.49 32.52 16.11
C ALA A 95 14.66 31.38 15.51
N PHE A 96 13.89 31.65 14.46
CA PHE A 96 13.12 30.64 13.75
C PHE A 96 14.01 29.57 13.11
N ALA A 97 15.11 29.95 12.47
CA ALA A 97 16.07 29.02 11.88
C ALA A 97 16.74 28.13 12.94
N ILE A 98 17.05 28.67 14.13
CA ILE A 98 17.59 27.90 15.26
C ILE A 98 16.54 26.90 15.77
N VAL A 99 15.29 27.31 15.94
CA VAL A 99 14.20 26.40 16.35
C VAL A 99 14.04 25.27 15.35
N LEU A 100 14.01 25.58 14.05
CA LEU A 100 13.97 24.55 13.02
C LEU A 100 15.20 23.63 13.07
N GLY A 101 16.40 24.16 13.26
CA GLY A 101 17.63 23.37 13.37
C GLY A 101 17.62 22.41 14.56
N ILE A 102 17.18 22.89 15.73
CA ILE A 102 17.05 22.09 16.95
C ILE A 102 16.02 20.98 16.73
N PHE A 103 14.80 21.32 16.30
CA PHE A 103 13.71 20.36 16.15
C PHE A 103 13.81 19.49 14.90
N SER A 104 14.71 19.80 13.96
CA SER A 104 14.91 18.98 12.76
C SER A 104 15.52 17.62 13.06
N SER A 105 16.25 17.47 14.17
CA SER A 105 16.96 16.23 14.51
C SER A 105 16.79 15.80 15.97
N TRP A 106 16.23 16.68 16.82
CA TRP A 106 16.03 16.43 18.23
C TRP A 106 14.57 16.67 18.65
N PRO A 107 13.98 15.80 19.51
CA PRO A 107 14.53 14.57 20.03
C PRO A 107 14.56 13.45 18.98
N GLY A 108 15.63 12.64 18.99
CA GLY A 108 15.72 11.46 18.15
C GLY A 108 14.62 10.46 18.51
N TYR A 109 13.83 10.05 17.52
CA TYR A 109 12.77 9.07 17.74
C TYR A 109 13.36 7.65 17.84
N THR A 110 13.20 7.00 18.98
CA THR A 110 13.59 5.60 19.19
C THR A 110 12.37 4.71 19.26
N TYR A 111 12.27 3.72 18.36
CA TYR A 111 11.19 2.74 18.37
C TYR A 111 11.26 1.78 19.58
N HIS A 112 12.44 1.62 20.19
CA HIS A 112 12.72 0.68 21.28
C HIS A 112 13.64 1.32 22.34
N ALA A 113 13.54 0.86 23.59
CA ALA A 113 14.45 1.26 24.64
C ALA A 113 15.88 0.78 24.32
N ALA A 114 16.89 1.58 24.68
CA ALA A 114 18.28 1.39 24.27
C ALA A 114 18.91 0.09 24.80
N ASP A 115 18.28 -0.55 25.78
CA ASP A 115 18.67 -1.77 26.48
C ASP A 115 17.80 -2.98 26.14
N HIS A 116 16.86 -2.84 25.19
CA HIS A 116 15.95 -3.91 24.80
C HIS A 116 16.26 -4.44 23.39
N ALA A 117 16.01 -5.72 23.19
CA ALA A 117 15.93 -6.39 21.90
C ALA A 117 14.48 -6.74 21.57
N LEU A 118 14.21 -7.07 20.30
CA LEU A 118 12.87 -7.36 19.81
C LEU A 118 12.81 -8.77 19.21
N ILE A 119 11.91 -9.61 19.74
CA ILE A 119 11.58 -10.90 19.14
C ILE A 119 10.31 -10.72 18.31
N LYS A 120 10.40 -10.93 17.00
CA LYS A 120 9.29 -10.84 16.06
C LYS A 120 8.84 -12.26 15.68
N LEU A 121 7.66 -12.64 16.15
CA LEU A 121 6.99 -13.85 15.68
C LEU A 121 6.33 -13.52 14.34
N SER A 122 6.82 -14.08 13.24
CA SER A 122 6.31 -13.82 11.90
C SER A 122 6.30 -15.11 11.08
N LEU A 123 5.22 -15.87 11.21
CA LEU A 123 5.05 -17.12 10.47
C LEU A 123 3.64 -17.26 9.91
N SER A 124 3.54 -17.95 8.78
CA SER A 124 2.29 -18.28 8.12
C SER A 124 2.33 -19.75 7.77
N HIS A 125 1.56 -20.55 8.50
CA HIS A 125 1.58 -22.00 8.40
C HIS A 125 0.17 -22.56 8.17
N PRO A 126 -0.06 -23.35 7.11
CA PRO A 126 -1.33 -24.04 6.93
C PRO A 126 -1.39 -25.28 7.82
N GLY A 127 -2.39 -25.35 8.70
CA GLY A 127 -2.65 -26.56 9.49
C GLY A 127 -2.93 -27.79 8.61
N LYS A 128 -2.83 -28.98 9.21
CA LYS A 128 -3.16 -30.23 8.52
C LYS A 128 -4.64 -30.25 8.12
N ARG A 129 -4.96 -31.02 7.09
CA ARG A 129 -6.35 -31.19 6.63
C ARG A 129 -7.15 -31.91 7.71
N LYS A 130 -8.40 -31.48 7.94
CA LYS A 130 -9.29 -32.13 8.93
C LYS A 130 -9.62 -33.56 8.59
N VAL A 131 -9.80 -33.83 7.29
CA VAL A 131 -10.13 -35.16 6.77
C VAL A 131 -9.06 -35.53 5.76
N GLU A 132 -8.46 -36.69 5.97
CA GLU A 132 -7.49 -37.27 5.05
C GLU A 132 -8.14 -37.53 3.68
N CYS A 133 -7.31 -37.47 2.63
CA CYS A 133 -7.78 -37.76 1.28
C CYS A 133 -8.10 -39.25 1.14
N ARG A 134 -9.36 -39.57 0.83
CA ARG A 134 -9.77 -40.96 0.56
C ARG A 134 -9.97 -41.21 -0.93
N LYS A 135 -9.67 -42.43 -1.36
CA LYS A 135 -10.02 -42.94 -2.69
C LYS A 135 -11.50 -43.32 -2.72
N ARG A 136 -12.23 -42.89 -3.74
CA ARG A 136 -13.61 -43.30 -3.98
C ARG A 136 -13.64 -44.69 -4.61
N THR A 137 -14.66 -45.49 -4.27
CA THR A 137 -14.82 -46.83 -4.87
C THR A 137 -15.34 -46.72 -6.31
N ARG A 138 -15.23 -47.81 -7.08
CA ARG A 138 -15.73 -47.85 -8.46
C ARG A 138 -17.25 -47.69 -8.51
N GLU A 139 -17.99 -48.22 -7.53
CA GLU A 139 -19.45 -48.02 -7.49
C GLU A 139 -19.82 -46.56 -7.21
N GLU A 140 -19.07 -45.87 -6.33
CA GLU A 140 -19.29 -44.44 -6.04
C GLU A 140 -18.99 -43.56 -7.26
N LEU A 141 -17.93 -43.87 -8.02
CA LEU A 141 -17.59 -43.15 -9.24
C LEU A 141 -18.61 -43.40 -10.37
N ALA A 142 -19.14 -44.63 -10.48
CA ALA A 142 -20.14 -44.95 -11.48
C ALA A 142 -21.45 -44.17 -11.27
N LYS A 143 -21.81 -43.91 -10.01
CA LYS A 143 -22.97 -43.08 -9.63
C LYS A 143 -22.79 -41.59 -9.98
N LEU A 144 -21.56 -41.13 -10.17
CA LEU A 144 -21.28 -39.75 -10.57
C LEU A 144 -21.35 -39.58 -12.10
N PRO A 145 -21.77 -38.40 -12.58
CA PRO A 145 -21.78 -38.09 -14.01
C PRO A 145 -20.34 -38.11 -14.56
N PRO A 146 -20.13 -38.46 -15.86
CA PRO A 146 -18.82 -38.73 -16.42
C PRO A 146 -17.77 -37.61 -16.21
N ASN A 147 -18.20 -36.35 -16.21
CA ASN A 147 -17.35 -35.17 -16.02
C ASN A 147 -16.96 -34.89 -14.55
N MET A 148 -17.56 -35.58 -13.58
CA MET A 148 -17.33 -35.37 -12.13
C MET A 148 -16.72 -36.59 -11.42
N ARG A 149 -16.26 -37.60 -12.17
CA ARG A 149 -15.67 -38.85 -11.64
C ARG A 149 -14.24 -38.67 -11.13
N THR A 150 -14.03 -37.76 -10.19
CA THR A 150 -12.73 -37.55 -9.55
C THR A 150 -12.44 -38.68 -8.58
N PRO A 151 -11.33 -39.43 -8.73
CA PRO A 151 -11.04 -40.63 -7.94
C PRO A 151 -10.68 -40.33 -6.48
N MET A 152 -10.17 -39.12 -6.20
CA MET A 152 -9.80 -38.68 -4.85
C MET A 152 -10.85 -37.72 -4.29
N GLN A 153 -11.28 -37.97 -3.05
CA GLN A 153 -12.08 -37.05 -2.26
C GLN A 153 -11.21 -36.46 -1.15
N CYS A 154 -10.79 -35.21 -1.32
CA CYS A 154 -10.01 -34.47 -0.34
C CYS A 154 -10.84 -33.32 0.23
N SER A 155 -10.98 -33.25 1.56
CA SER A 155 -11.49 -32.04 2.19
C SER A 155 -10.48 -30.91 2.05
N ARG A 156 -10.97 -29.69 1.80
CA ARG A 156 -10.15 -28.47 1.76
C ARG A 156 -9.97 -27.84 3.14
N GLU A 157 -10.88 -28.13 4.07
CA GLU A 157 -10.88 -27.53 5.41
C GLU A 157 -9.66 -27.99 6.22
N ARG A 158 -9.00 -27.03 6.87
CA ARG A 158 -7.81 -27.24 7.69
C ARG A 158 -8.08 -27.06 9.17
N TRP A 159 -7.22 -27.66 10.00
CA TRP A 159 -7.20 -27.42 11.43
C TRP A 159 -6.66 -26.01 11.75
N PRO A 160 -7.12 -25.37 12.85
CA PRO A 160 -6.48 -24.19 13.37
C PRO A 160 -5.08 -24.55 13.87
N VAL A 161 -4.17 -23.58 13.78
CA VAL A 161 -2.79 -23.73 14.24
C VAL A 161 -2.66 -23.06 15.61
N LEU A 162 -2.00 -23.71 16.55
CA LEU A 162 -1.57 -23.12 17.82
C LEU A 162 -0.09 -22.80 17.75
N VAL A 163 0.28 -21.60 18.17
CA VAL A 163 1.68 -21.23 18.38
C VAL A 163 1.89 -20.86 19.84
N GLU A 164 2.91 -21.44 20.44
CA GLU A 164 3.39 -21.12 21.79
C GLU A 164 4.84 -20.64 21.70
N LEU A 165 5.15 -19.52 22.35
CA LEU A 165 6.49 -18.97 22.49
C LEU A 165 6.76 -18.76 23.98
N LYS A 166 7.85 -19.36 24.44
CA LYS A 166 8.39 -19.17 25.78
C LYS A 166 9.76 -18.52 25.71
N VAL A 167 10.00 -17.54 26.57
CA VAL A 167 11.29 -16.86 26.76
C VAL A 167 11.71 -17.09 28.19
N ASP A 168 12.89 -17.68 28.39
CA ASP A 168 13.46 -18.00 29.72
C ASP A 168 12.55 -18.85 30.61
N GLY A 169 11.69 -19.68 29.99
CA GLY A 169 10.73 -20.54 30.67
C GLY A 169 9.35 -19.91 30.89
N GLU A 170 9.19 -18.61 30.67
CA GLU A 170 7.90 -17.91 30.77
C GLU A 170 7.16 -17.90 29.42
N THR A 171 5.88 -18.25 29.41
CA THR A 171 5.05 -18.22 28.19
C THR A 171 4.64 -16.79 27.87
N VAL A 172 5.32 -16.17 26.91
CA VAL A 172 5.01 -14.80 26.44
C VAL A 172 3.90 -14.75 25.41
N PHE A 173 3.66 -15.86 24.68
CA PHE A 173 2.60 -15.94 23.68
C PHE A 173 2.05 -17.36 23.54
N ARG A 174 0.72 -17.48 23.50
CA ARG A 174 0.02 -18.74 23.23
C ARG A 174 -1.35 -18.44 22.64
N GLN A 175 -1.52 -18.66 21.33
CA GLN A 175 -2.81 -18.40 20.67
C GLN A 175 -3.09 -19.36 19.51
N TYR A 176 -4.38 -19.65 19.33
CA TYR A 176 -4.91 -20.34 18.15
C TYR A 176 -5.26 -19.34 17.06
N ARG A 177 -4.89 -19.65 15.81
CA ARG A 177 -5.36 -18.95 14.61
C ARG A 177 -6.14 -19.91 13.71
N ASN A 178 -7.36 -19.51 13.37
CA ASN A 178 -8.16 -20.20 12.37
C ASN A 178 -7.54 -20.02 10.96
N PRO A 179 -7.68 -21.02 10.07
CA PRO A 179 -7.25 -20.90 8.68
C PRO A 179 -7.96 -19.74 7.98
N ALA A 180 -7.23 -19.01 7.14
CA ALA A 180 -7.82 -17.96 6.32
C ALA A 180 -8.77 -18.51 5.23
N GLY A 181 -9.53 -17.63 4.59
CA GLY A 181 -10.38 -17.95 3.44
C GLY A 181 -11.80 -18.44 3.79
N LEU A 182 -12.74 -18.25 2.86
CA LEU A 182 -14.15 -18.61 3.03
C LEU A 182 -14.36 -20.11 3.27
N SER A 183 -13.50 -20.94 2.68
CA SER A 183 -13.53 -22.40 2.82
C SER A 183 -12.62 -22.92 3.93
N LYS A 184 -12.04 -22.04 4.76
CA LYS A 184 -11.10 -22.40 5.85
C LYS A 184 -9.94 -23.27 5.36
N ASP A 185 -9.43 -22.95 4.18
CA ASP A 185 -8.36 -23.66 3.50
C ASP A 185 -7.09 -22.81 3.33
N GLY A 186 -7.05 -21.60 3.87
CA GLY A 186 -5.86 -20.75 3.86
C GLY A 186 -4.82 -21.14 4.91
N ALA A 187 -3.73 -20.37 4.97
CA ALA A 187 -2.75 -20.47 6.03
C ALA A 187 -3.20 -19.71 7.28
N SER A 188 -2.74 -20.15 8.45
CA SER A 188 -2.89 -19.43 9.72
C SER A 188 -1.65 -18.56 9.94
N SER A 189 -1.84 -17.25 9.97
CA SER A 189 -0.76 -16.26 10.08
C SER A 189 -0.64 -15.66 11.48
N PHE A 190 0.59 -15.54 11.97
CA PHE A 190 0.95 -14.94 13.24
C PHE A 190 1.94 -13.81 13.02
N TYR A 191 1.66 -12.65 13.61
CA TYR A 191 2.54 -11.50 13.57
C TYR A 191 2.48 -10.78 14.91
N GLU A 192 3.47 -11.02 15.76
CA GLU A 192 3.56 -10.42 17.10
C GLU A 192 4.99 -9.98 17.41
N LYS A 193 5.11 -8.99 18.29
CA LYS A 193 6.40 -8.40 18.65
C LYS A 193 6.53 -8.37 20.17
N PHE A 194 7.64 -8.91 20.68
CA PHE A 194 7.94 -8.97 22.10
C PHE A 194 9.24 -8.22 22.37
N ALA A 195 9.18 -7.18 23.18
CA ALA A 195 10.37 -6.49 23.66
C ALA A 195 10.92 -7.28 24.85
N VAL A 196 12.20 -7.65 24.79
CA VAL A 196 12.91 -8.37 25.85
C VAL A 196 14.17 -7.58 26.20
N PRO A 197 14.71 -7.69 27.43
CA PRO A 197 16.02 -7.12 27.75
C PRO A 197 17.10 -7.60 26.76
N ALA A 198 18.16 -6.83 26.56
CA ALA A 198 19.32 -7.32 25.82
C ALA A 198 20.11 -8.33 26.67
N GLY A 199 20.56 -9.41 26.05
CA GLY A 199 21.30 -10.48 26.72
C GLY A 199 21.03 -11.86 26.14
N THR A 200 21.46 -12.88 26.87
CA THR A 200 21.24 -14.28 26.51
C THR A 200 19.86 -14.73 26.98
N HIS A 201 19.04 -15.18 26.02
CA HIS A 201 17.70 -15.70 26.28
C HIS A 201 17.55 -17.13 25.76
N LYS A 202 16.83 -17.95 26.52
CA LYS A 202 16.45 -19.30 26.12
C LYS A 202 15.06 -19.26 25.50
N LEU A 203 14.98 -19.53 24.20
CA LEU A 203 13.72 -19.57 23.47
C LEU A 203 13.23 -21.01 23.33
N ASN A 204 11.95 -21.21 23.61
CA ASN A 204 11.23 -22.44 23.28
C ASN A 204 9.98 -22.08 22.47
N ILE A 205 9.96 -22.52 21.21
CA ILE A 205 8.88 -22.25 20.26
C ILE A 205 8.21 -23.57 19.93
N GLY A 206 6.89 -23.61 20.12
CA GLY A 206 6.04 -24.74 19.79
C GLY A 206 4.98 -24.37 18.75
N ILE A 207 4.79 -25.23 17.75
CA ILE A 207 3.69 -25.13 16.79
C ILE A 207 2.92 -26.46 16.82
N ASN A 208 1.59 -26.37 16.95
CA ASN A 208 0.68 -27.49 16.72
C ASN A 208 -0.16 -27.20 15.47
N ASP A 209 -0.12 -28.14 14.53
CA ASP A 209 -0.84 -28.10 13.24
C ASP A 209 -1.92 -29.19 13.16
N THR A 210 -1.94 -30.10 14.13
CA THR A 210 -2.92 -31.17 14.35
C THR A 210 -3.94 -30.74 15.39
N GLY A 211 -4.87 -29.86 14.97
CA GLY A 211 -5.93 -29.36 15.84
C GLY A 211 -6.69 -30.50 16.54
N GLY A 212 -6.89 -30.34 17.85
CA GLY A 212 -7.59 -31.32 18.70
C GLY A 212 -6.69 -32.08 19.69
N THR A 213 -5.39 -31.82 19.68
CA THR A 213 -4.44 -32.32 20.69
C THR A 213 -3.64 -31.16 21.27
N GLU A 214 -3.22 -31.26 22.54
CA GLU A 214 -2.28 -30.29 23.12
C GLU A 214 -0.82 -30.59 22.77
N THR A 215 -0.57 -31.60 21.93
CA THR A 215 0.77 -32.05 21.58
C THR A 215 1.40 -31.12 20.55
N THR A 216 2.59 -30.61 20.84
CA THR A 216 3.32 -29.76 19.90
C THR A 216 3.93 -30.60 18.77
N ASP A 217 3.58 -30.31 17.52
CA ASP A 217 4.09 -31.02 16.33
C ASP A 217 5.53 -30.60 15.99
N PHE A 218 5.82 -29.30 16.11
CA PHE A 218 7.14 -28.74 15.84
C PHE A 218 7.66 -27.97 17.05
N VAL A 219 8.84 -28.36 17.54
CA VAL A 219 9.48 -27.73 18.69
C VAL A 219 10.87 -27.24 18.28
N LEU A 220 11.19 -26.01 18.67
CA LEU A 220 12.54 -25.47 18.61
C LEU A 220 12.93 -24.91 19.96
N GLU A 221 14.00 -25.46 20.54
CA GLU A 221 14.63 -24.91 21.73
C GLU A 221 16.02 -24.40 21.36
N ARG A 222 16.28 -23.10 21.59
CA ARG A 222 17.57 -22.50 21.26
C ARG A 222 17.88 -21.33 22.19
N SER A 223 19.14 -21.28 22.64
CA SER A 223 19.68 -20.11 23.33
C SER A 223 20.22 -19.13 22.31
N VAL A 224 19.85 -17.86 22.44
CA VAL A 224 20.26 -16.77 21.54
C VAL A 224 20.81 -15.62 22.37
N ASP A 225 21.86 -14.99 21.87
CA ASP A 225 22.42 -13.77 22.46
C ASP A 225 21.90 -12.57 21.66
N LEU A 226 21.07 -11.75 22.31
CA LEU A 226 20.40 -10.60 21.69
C LEU A 226 21.10 -9.31 22.09
N LYS A 227 21.66 -8.64 21.10
CA LYS A 227 22.27 -7.32 21.28
C LYS A 227 21.18 -6.24 21.43
N PRO A 228 21.49 -5.11 22.07
CA PRO A 228 20.56 -3.99 22.15
C PRO A 228 20.12 -3.49 20.77
N ALA A 229 18.85 -3.14 20.64
CA ALA A 229 18.20 -2.75 19.37
C ALA A 229 18.23 -3.83 18.26
N GLN A 230 18.60 -5.09 18.58
CA GLN A 230 18.54 -6.19 17.63
C GLN A 230 17.10 -6.71 17.49
N ALA A 231 16.70 -7.04 16.26
CA ALA A 231 15.43 -7.70 15.98
C ALA A 231 15.67 -9.14 15.52
N LEU A 232 15.28 -10.11 16.35
CA LEU A 232 15.26 -11.53 16.01
C LEU A 232 13.90 -11.89 15.40
N VAL A 233 13.91 -12.58 14.27
CA VAL A 233 12.71 -13.07 13.60
C VAL A 233 12.56 -14.57 13.80
N VAL A 234 11.41 -14.97 14.32
CA VAL A 234 10.98 -16.37 14.40
C VAL A 234 10.07 -16.65 13.21
N GLY A 235 10.46 -17.60 12.37
CA GLY A 235 9.69 -18.00 11.19
C GLY A 235 9.60 -19.51 11.04
N PHE A 236 8.82 -19.96 10.06
CA PHE A 236 8.66 -21.38 9.73
C PHE A 236 8.94 -21.61 8.24
N HIS A 237 9.75 -22.63 7.93
CA HIS A 237 10.01 -23.06 6.56
C HIS A 237 9.07 -24.20 6.19
N GLU A 238 8.15 -23.95 5.26
CA GLU A 238 7.18 -24.94 4.77
C GLU A 238 7.84 -26.11 4.00
N SER A 239 8.97 -25.87 3.32
CA SER A 239 9.67 -26.93 2.58
C SER A 239 10.31 -27.95 3.51
N ASP A 240 11.00 -27.44 4.52
CA ASP A 240 11.87 -28.21 5.41
C ASP A 240 11.15 -28.61 6.70
N HIS A 241 9.90 -28.16 6.89
CA HIS A 241 9.08 -28.36 8.08
C HIS A 241 9.83 -28.03 9.39
N ARG A 242 10.53 -26.89 9.39
CA ARG A 242 11.37 -26.47 10.53
C ARG A 242 11.17 -25.01 10.89
N ILE A 243 11.24 -24.73 12.18
CA ILE A 243 11.29 -23.37 12.72
C ILE A 243 12.70 -22.83 12.53
N PHE A 244 12.83 -21.56 12.15
CA PHE A 244 14.11 -20.88 12.03
C PHE A 244 14.13 -19.58 12.82
N LEU A 245 15.35 -19.15 13.19
CA LEU A 245 15.63 -17.88 13.83
C LEU A 245 16.58 -17.09 12.92
N LYS A 246 16.26 -15.84 12.63
CA LYS A 246 17.06 -14.96 11.77
C LYS A 246 17.23 -13.57 12.38
#